data_AF-A0A2G4YSR6-F1
#
_entry.id   AF-A0A2G4YSR6-F1
#
_cell.length_a   1.000
_cell.length_b   1.000
_cell.length_c   1.000
_cell.angle_alpha   90.00
_cell.angle_beta   90.00
_cell.angle_gamma   90.00
#
_symmetry.space_group_name_H-M   'P 1'
#
loop_
_entity.id
_entity.type
_entity.pdbx_description
1 polymer ?
#
loop_
_entity_poly.entity_id
_entity_poly.type
_entity_poly.pdbx_seq_one_letter_code
_entity_poly.pdbx_strand_id
1 'polypeptide(L)'
;MTQFDDREQAYEKEFARNEEFDFKVMARRNKLLGLWAAGQMDLDADAAEAYAKEVVVADFEEAGDEDVYRKVKGDLDAKGIVLSEHQVRREMEDQLSIARDQLTKELKGAN
;
A
#
# COMPACT_ATOMS: atom_id res chain seq x y z
N MET A 1 -34.56 -14.39 16.89
CA MET A 1 -33.24 -13.72 16.91
C MET A 1 -33.20 -12.84 18.12
N THR A 2 -32.16 -12.96 18.93
CA THR A 2 -32.01 -12.20 20.17
C THR A 2 -31.21 -10.93 19.89
N GLN A 3 -31.40 -9.90 20.71
CA GLN A 3 -30.66 -8.63 20.63
C GLN A 3 -29.13 -8.82 20.72
N PHE A 4 -28.66 -9.94 21.28
CA PHE A 4 -27.25 -10.30 21.33
C PHE A 4 -26.73 -10.80 19.97
N ASP A 5 -27.50 -11.64 19.26
CA ASP A 5 -27.17 -12.12 17.91
C ASP A 5 -27.04 -10.95 16.91
N ASP A 6 -27.92 -9.96 17.01
CA ASP A 6 -27.91 -8.78 16.13
C ASP A 6 -26.68 -7.88 16.35
N ARG A 7 -26.17 -7.81 17.60
CA ARG A 7 -24.96 -7.05 17.93
C ARG A 7 -23.70 -7.78 17.46
N GLU A 8 -23.63 -9.09 17.67
CA GLU A 8 -22.51 -9.92 17.22
C GLU A 8 -22.32 -9.82 15.71
N GLN A 9 -23.40 -10.00 14.93
CA GLN A 9 -23.36 -9.84 13.47
C GLN A 9 -23.00 -8.42 13.01
N ALA A 10 -23.40 -7.38 13.76
CA ALA A 10 -23.03 -6.00 13.45
C ALA A 10 -21.54 -5.77 13.66
N TYR A 11 -20.97 -6.28 14.75
CA TYR A 11 -19.52 -6.20 15.01
C TYR A 11 -18.73 -6.96 13.95
N GLU A 12 -19.08 -8.21 13.65
CA GLU A 12 -18.40 -9.01 12.61
C GLU A 12 -18.39 -8.32 11.24
N LYS A 13 -19.53 -7.74 10.84
CA LYS A 13 -19.62 -6.98 9.58
C LYS A 13 -18.77 -5.72 9.59
N GLU A 14 -18.70 -5.02 10.72
CA GLU A 14 -17.86 -3.84 10.86
C GLU A 14 -16.37 -4.20 10.82
N PHE A 15 -15.97 -5.26 11.53
CA PHE A 15 -14.61 -5.79 11.51
C PHE A 15 -14.18 -6.21 10.10
N ALA A 16 -15.00 -7.01 9.40
CA ALA A 16 -14.70 -7.45 8.05
C ALA A 16 -14.57 -6.27 7.07
N ARG A 17 -15.43 -5.25 7.22
CA ARG A 17 -15.35 -4.03 6.39
C ARG A 17 -14.08 -3.22 6.67
N ASN A 18 -13.67 -3.12 7.94
CA ASN A 18 -12.47 -2.40 8.33
C ASN A 18 -11.21 -3.13 7.83
N GLU A 19 -11.16 -4.46 7.97
CA GLU A 19 -10.07 -5.29 7.47
C GLU A 19 -9.96 -5.23 5.93
N GLU A 20 -11.09 -5.31 5.22
CA GLU A 20 -11.12 -5.14 3.76
C GLU A 20 -10.63 -3.73 3.35
N PHE A 21 -11.00 -2.70 4.10
CA PHE A 21 -10.54 -1.34 3.85
C PHE A 21 -9.03 -1.22 4.07
N ASP A 22 -8.51 -1.72 5.18
CA ASP A 22 -7.08 -1.68 5.48
C ASP A 22 -6.28 -2.48 4.44
N PHE A 23 -6.76 -3.65 4.01
CA PHE A 23 -6.13 -4.41 2.92
C PHE A 23 -6.04 -3.59 1.62
N LYS A 24 -7.14 -2.90 1.23
CA LYS A 24 -7.14 -2.02 0.06
C LYS A 24 -6.16 -0.85 0.23
N VAL A 25 -6.06 -0.29 1.44
CA VAL A 25 -5.11 0.79 1.76
C VAL A 25 -3.67 0.33 1.56
N MET A 26 -3.32 -0.85 2.05
CA MET A 26 -1.96 -1.41 1.92
C MET A 26 -1.61 -1.67 0.45
N ALA A 27 -2.50 -2.31 -0.31
CA ALA A 27 -2.31 -2.51 -1.75
C ALA A 27 -2.15 -1.18 -2.50
N ARG A 28 -2.92 -0.14 -2.13
CA ARG A 28 -2.81 1.20 -2.73
C ARG A 28 -1.50 1.87 -2.36
N ARG A 29 -1.07 1.81 -1.09
CA ARG A 29 0.23 2.31 -0.62
C ARG A 29 1.37 1.70 -1.44
N ASN A 30 1.39 0.37 -1.59
CA ASN A 30 2.44 -0.35 -2.32
C ASN A 30 2.51 0.06 -3.78
N LYS A 31 1.35 0.25 -4.41
CA LYS A 31 1.28 0.78 -5.79
C LYS A 31 1.89 2.19 -5.87
N LEU A 32 1.52 3.09 -4.96
CA LEU A 32 2.03 4.46 -4.96
C LEU A 32 3.54 4.51 -4.70
N LEU A 33 4.03 3.72 -3.75
CA LEU A 33 5.45 3.58 -3.46
C LEU A 33 6.23 3.06 -4.67
N GLY A 34 5.69 2.06 -5.37
CA GLY A 34 6.29 1.55 -6.59
C GLY A 34 6.36 2.61 -7.70
N LEU A 35 5.31 3.39 -7.90
CA LEU A 35 5.33 4.51 -8.86
C LEU A 35 6.35 5.59 -8.48
N TRP A 36 6.46 5.91 -7.19
CA TRP A 36 7.47 6.85 -6.70
C TRP A 36 8.89 6.34 -6.98
N ALA A 37 9.19 5.08 -6.64
CA ALA A 37 10.50 4.50 -6.86
C ALA A 37 10.82 4.36 -8.36
N ALA A 38 9.84 4.02 -9.19
CA ALA A 38 9.97 4.06 -10.64
C ALA A 38 10.33 5.44 -11.17
N GLY A 39 9.73 6.50 -10.62
CA GLY A 39 10.08 7.88 -10.92
C GLY A 39 11.52 8.25 -10.52
N GLN A 40 12.02 7.74 -9.39
CA GLN A 40 13.43 7.91 -9.02
C GLN A 40 14.37 7.21 -10.02
N MET A 41 13.95 6.06 -10.53
CA MET A 41 14.70 5.25 -11.51
C MET A 41 14.57 5.74 -12.95
N ASP A 42 13.86 6.85 -13.20
CA ASP A 42 13.59 7.43 -14.52
C ASP A 42 13.00 6.40 -15.49
N LEU A 43 12.10 5.54 -14.98
CA LEU A 43 11.36 4.58 -15.81
C LEU A 43 10.26 5.29 -16.61
N ASP A 44 10.01 4.82 -17.82
CA ASP A 44 8.87 5.25 -18.61
C ASP A 44 7.53 4.83 -17.96
N ALA A 45 6.41 5.39 -18.44
CA ALA A 45 5.10 5.17 -17.84
C ALA A 45 4.68 3.70 -17.79
N ASP A 46 4.97 2.93 -18.85
CA ASP A 46 4.58 1.51 -18.93
C ASP A 46 5.44 0.67 -17.98
N ALA A 47 6.75 0.94 -17.94
CA ALA A 47 7.68 0.31 -17.01
C ALA A 47 7.39 0.68 -15.55
N ALA A 48 7.00 1.93 -15.29
CA ALA A 48 6.62 2.39 -13.95
C ALA A 48 5.34 1.70 -13.45
N GLU A 49 4.33 1.54 -14.31
CA GLU A 49 3.12 0.79 -13.97
C GLU A 49 3.40 -0.70 -13.73
N ALA A 50 4.26 -1.31 -14.55
CA ALA A 50 4.68 -2.70 -14.36
C ALA A 50 5.41 -2.87 -13.02
N TYR A 51 6.38 -2.00 -12.74
CA TYR A 51 7.13 -2.01 -11.49
C TYR A 51 6.23 -1.79 -10.27
N ALA A 52 5.27 -0.88 -10.35
CA ALA A 52 4.30 -0.67 -9.27
C ALA A 52 3.46 -1.92 -8.96
N LYS A 53 3.12 -2.72 -9.98
CA LYS A 53 2.43 -4.02 -9.77
C LYS A 53 3.35 -5.02 -9.10
N GLU A 54 4.62 -5.09 -9.48
CA GLU A 54 5.60 -5.98 -8.83
C GLU A 54 5.78 -5.64 -7.35
N VAL A 55 5.82 -4.34 -7.00
CA VAL A 55 5.92 -3.91 -5.61
C VAL A 55 4.67 -4.31 -4.80
N VAL A 56 3.49 -4.28 -5.40
CA VAL A 56 2.27 -4.79 -4.75
C VAL A 56 2.33 -6.31 -4.56
N VAL A 57 2.90 -7.04 -5.52
CA VAL A 57 3.04 -8.50 -5.43
C VAL A 57 4.07 -8.90 -4.37
N ALA A 58 5.11 -8.10 -4.16
CA ALA A 58 6.16 -8.38 -3.18
C ALA A 58 5.64 -8.44 -1.74
N ASP A 59 4.59 -7.67 -1.40
CA ASP A 59 3.95 -7.60 -0.07
C ASP A 59 3.26 -8.91 0.36
N PHE A 60 3.13 -9.89 -0.54
CA PHE A 60 2.50 -11.17 -0.23
C PHE A 60 3.50 -12.24 0.25
N GLU A 61 4.80 -11.95 0.27
CA GLU A 61 5.83 -12.93 0.60
C GLU A 61 6.00 -13.11 2.12
N GLU A 62 5.97 -12.02 2.90
CA GLU A 62 6.12 -12.05 4.35
C GLU A 62 5.06 -11.18 5.05
N ALA A 63 4.77 -11.49 6.33
CA ALA A 63 3.89 -10.63 7.11
C ALA A 63 4.65 -9.34 7.50
N GLY A 64 4.13 -8.19 7.07
CA GLY A 64 4.68 -6.87 7.36
C GLY A 64 5.04 -6.11 6.09
N ASP A 65 5.89 -5.09 6.22
CA ASP A 65 6.24 -4.18 5.12
C ASP A 65 7.72 -4.27 4.72
N GLU A 66 8.46 -5.21 5.33
CA GLU A 66 9.91 -5.30 5.20
C GLU A 66 10.37 -5.88 3.86
N ASP A 67 9.55 -6.72 3.24
CA ASP A 67 9.73 -7.24 1.87
C ASP A 67 9.60 -6.11 0.83
N VAL A 68 8.57 -5.28 0.95
CA VAL A 68 8.36 -4.09 0.12
C VAL A 68 9.54 -3.12 0.26
N TYR A 69 9.97 -2.83 1.49
CA TYR A 69 11.13 -2.00 1.75
C TYR A 69 12.40 -2.57 1.11
N ARG A 70 12.69 -3.86 1.34
CA ARG A 70 13.88 -4.54 0.80
C ARG A 70 13.89 -4.53 -0.72
N LYS A 71 12.76 -4.78 -1.36
CA LYS A 71 12.62 -4.72 -2.82
C LYS A 71 12.92 -3.31 -3.34
N VAL A 72 12.19 -2.31 -2.86
CA VAL A 72 12.35 -0.93 -3.33
C VAL A 72 13.76 -0.41 -3.09
N LYS A 73 14.33 -0.67 -1.91
CA LYS A 73 15.70 -0.27 -1.59
C LYS A 73 16.72 -0.95 -2.49
N GLY A 74 16.57 -2.27 -2.70
CA GLY A 74 17.47 -3.05 -3.55
C GLY A 74 17.44 -2.61 -5.01
N ASP A 75 16.24 -2.33 -5.53
CA ASP A 75 16.05 -1.89 -6.92
C ASP A 75 16.61 -0.47 -7.13
N LEU A 76 16.44 0.44 -6.17
CA LEU A 76 17.06 1.78 -6.18
C LEU A 76 18.58 1.69 -6.13
N ASP A 77 19.14 0.86 -5.24
CA ASP A 77 20.59 0.68 -5.12
C ASP A 77 21.19 0.07 -6.40
N ALA A 78 20.50 -0.88 -7.03
CA ALA A 78 20.91 -1.47 -8.30
C ALA A 78 20.97 -0.44 -9.45
N LYS A 79 20.17 0.62 -9.37
CA LYS A 79 20.19 1.76 -10.29
C LYS A 79 21.17 2.88 -9.88
N GLY A 80 21.90 2.70 -8.78
CA GLY A 80 22.86 3.68 -8.26
C GLY A 80 22.21 4.85 -7.50
N ILE A 81 20.94 4.72 -7.13
CA ILE A 81 20.19 5.76 -6.40
C ILE A 81 20.34 5.51 -4.90
N VAL A 82 21.23 6.27 -4.27
CA VAL A 82 21.51 6.12 -2.84
C VAL A 82 20.52 6.95 -2.02
N LEU A 83 19.46 6.29 -1.53
CA LEU A 83 18.60 6.83 -0.48
C LEU A 83 18.91 6.16 0.86
N SER A 84 18.83 6.92 1.95
CA SER A 84 18.91 6.37 3.30
C SER A 84 17.65 5.57 3.64
N GLU A 85 17.78 4.62 4.57
CA GLU A 85 16.63 3.87 5.10
C GLU A 85 15.51 4.79 5.61
N HIS A 86 15.88 5.82 6.37
CA HIS A 86 14.92 6.80 6.90
C HIS A 86 14.13 7.51 5.79
N GLN A 87 14.74 7.79 4.64
CA GLN A 87 14.04 8.42 3.52
C GLN A 87 13.02 7.47 2.89
N VAL A 88 13.40 6.22 2.65
CA VAL A 88 12.49 5.23 2.06
C VAL A 88 11.34 4.92 3.02
N ARG A 89 11.62 4.71 4.32
CA ARG A 89 10.57 4.48 5.32
C ARG A 89 9.63 5.67 5.48
N ARG A 90 10.16 6.89 5.46
CA ARG A 90 9.33 8.10 5.48
C ARG A 90 8.40 8.15 4.27
N GLU A 91 8.91 7.84 3.09
CA GLU A 91 8.07 7.79 1.89
C GLU A 91 6.98 6.72 2.03
N MET A 92 7.27 5.55 2.60
CA MET A 92 6.25 4.53 2.86
C MET A 92 5.11 5.05 3.77
N GLU A 93 5.45 5.81 4.82
CA GLU A 93 4.48 6.44 5.72
C GLU A 93 3.67 7.53 5.00
N ASP A 94 4.33 8.37 4.21
CA ASP A 94 3.68 9.44 3.45
C ASP A 94 2.69 8.84 2.43
N GLN A 95 3.10 7.78 1.71
CA GLN A 95 2.24 7.07 0.76
C GLN A 95 1.10 6.32 1.45
N LEU A 96 1.27 5.87 2.70
CA LEU A 96 0.19 5.27 3.48
C LEU A 96 -0.89 6.29 3.81
N SER A 97 -0.50 7.49 4.24
CA SER A 97 -1.44 8.60 4.48
C SER A 97 -2.20 8.96 3.20
N ILE A 98 -1.49 9.08 2.08
CA ILE A 98 -2.09 9.41 0.78
C ILE A 98 -3.05 8.29 0.33
N ALA A 99 -2.67 7.02 0.46
CA ALA A 99 -3.51 5.88 0.10
C ALA A 99 -4.82 5.85 0.89
N ARG A 100 -4.75 6.08 2.21
CA ARG A 100 -5.93 6.16 3.07
C ARG A 100 -6.85 7.31 2.67
N ASP A 101 -6.29 8.48 2.37
CA ASP A 101 -7.07 9.64 1.91
C ASP A 101 -7.73 9.39 0.55
N GLN A 102 -7.01 8.77 -0.39
CA GLN A 102 -7.55 8.41 -1.71
C GLN A 102 -8.74 7.46 -1.58
N LEU A 103 -8.60 6.36 -0.84
CA LEU A 103 -9.68 5.40 -0.67
C LEU A 103 -10.85 5.98 0.12
N THR A 104 -10.60 6.81 1.13
CA THR A 104 -11.65 7.51 1.86
C THR A 104 -12.45 8.44 0.93
N LYS A 105 -11.76 9.16 0.02
CA LYS A 105 -12.42 10.01 -0.99
C LYS A 105 -13.18 9.18 -2.01
N GLU A 106 -12.63 8.07 -2.49
CA GLU A 106 -13.29 7.14 -3.41
C GLU A 106 -14.59 6.57 -2.79
N LEU A 107 -14.56 6.17 -1.50
CA LEU A 107 -15.74 5.71 -0.77
C LEU A 107 -16.80 6.80 -0.58
N LYS A 108 -16.39 8.04 -0.31
CA LYS A 108 -17.32 9.17 -0.13
C LYS A 108 -17.91 9.65 -1.44
N GLY A 109 -17.18 9.54 -2.55
CA GLY A 109 -17.64 9.93 -3.89
C GLY A 109 -18.46 8.86 -4.60
N ALA A 110 -18.45 7.62 -4.11
CA ALA A 110 -19.26 6.51 -4.63
C ALA A 110 -20.68 6.44 -4.03
N ASN A 111 -21.01 7.29 -3.05
CA ASN A 111 -22.32 7.38 -2.40
C ASN A 111 -23.15 8.57 -2.90
#